data_AF-A0A191UFL1-F1
#
_entry.id   AF-A0A191UFL1-F1
#
_cell.length_a   1.000
_cell.length_b   1.000
_cell.length_c   1.000
_cell.angle_alpha   90.00
_cell.angle_beta   90.00
_cell.angle_gamma   90.00
#
_symmetry.space_group_name_H-M   'P 1'
#
loop_
_entity.id
_entity.type
_entity.pdbx_description
1 polymer ?
#
loop_
_entity_poly.entity_id
_entity_poly.type
_entity_poly.pdbx_seq_one_letter_code
_entity_poly.pdbx_strand_id
1 'polypeptide(L)'
;MKLKCLYMFLSLILSTMAYAQPSMDVNSPSDYLMLTTEQQEIYLRRYLKANAELAATCQPQYDLQRSNDYFVRWINHNPQFLRRNLTSAFTAALMDSCKGQ
;
A
#
# COMPACT_ATOMS: atom_id res chain seq x y z
N MET A 1 39.85 -28.38 -11.05
CA MET A 1 39.50 -27.80 -9.72
C MET A 1 38.73 -26.47 -9.80
N LYS A 2 38.67 -25.76 -10.94
CA LYS A 2 37.97 -24.47 -11.07
C LYS A 2 36.43 -24.55 -11.07
N LEU A 3 35.85 -25.70 -11.42
CA LEU A 3 34.40 -25.88 -11.54
C LEU A 3 33.71 -26.06 -10.17
N LYS A 4 34.40 -26.66 -9.18
CA LYS A 4 33.83 -26.92 -7.84
C LYS A 4 33.62 -25.63 -7.03
N CYS A 5 34.50 -24.65 -7.17
CA CYS A 5 34.32 -23.34 -6.53
C CYS A 5 33.12 -22.58 -7.11
N LEU A 6 32.87 -22.71 -8.42
CA LEU A 6 31.76 -22.01 -9.09
C LEU A 6 30.40 -22.46 -8.54
N TYR A 7 30.23 -23.77 -8.28
CA TYR A 7 29.01 -24.29 -7.68
C TYR A 7 28.79 -23.82 -6.24
N MET A 8 29.87 -23.61 -5.48
CA MET A 8 29.79 -23.13 -4.10
C MET A 8 29.30 -21.69 -4.00
N PHE A 9 29.71 -20.82 -4.94
CA PHE A 9 29.22 -19.44 -4.99
C PHE A 9 27.78 -19.35 -5.51
N LEU A 10 27.38 -20.22 -6.43
CA LEU A 10 26.01 -20.24 -6.94
C LEU A 10 24.99 -20.63 -5.85
N SER A 11 25.35 -21.58 -4.97
CA SER A 11 24.49 -21.98 -3.84
C SER A 11 24.32 -20.89 -2.77
N LEU A 12 25.25 -19.95 -2.65
CA LEU A 12 25.20 -18.88 -1.64
C LEU A 12 24.32 -17.70 -2.06
N ILE A 13 24.13 -17.50 -3.37
CA ILE A 13 23.30 -16.40 -3.91
C ILE A 13 21.80 -16.77 -3.87
N LEU A 14 21.47 -18.06 -3.88
CA LEU A 14 20.08 -18.54 -3.84
C LEU A 14 19.42 -18.47 -2.45
N SER A 15 20.20 -18.37 -1.38
CA SER A 15 19.68 -18.33 -0.01
C SER A 15 19.35 -16.92 0.50
N THR A 16 19.69 -15.86 -0.23
CA THR A 16 19.45 -14.46 0.21
C THR A 16 18.16 -13.83 -0.34
N MET A 17 17.38 -14.53 -1.17
CA MET A 17 16.16 -14.00 -1.80
C MET A 17 14.84 -14.45 -1.15
N ALA A 18 14.88 -15.21 -0.06
CA ALA A 18 13.68 -15.87 0.49
C ALA A 18 12.96 -15.10 1.60
N TYR A 19 13.11 -13.77 1.70
CA TYR A 19 12.14 -12.95 2.43
C TYR A 19 11.01 -12.54 1.49
N ALA A 20 10.31 -13.54 0.94
CA ALA A 20 8.97 -13.31 0.43
C ALA A 20 8.12 -12.95 1.66
N GLN A 21 7.95 -11.65 1.91
CA GLN A 21 6.96 -11.19 2.87
C GLN A 21 5.64 -11.84 2.45
N PRO A 22 4.91 -12.49 3.37
CA PRO A 22 3.62 -13.06 3.03
C PRO A 22 2.79 -11.94 2.42
N SER A 23 2.32 -12.13 1.19
CA SER A 23 1.25 -11.31 0.63
C SER A 23 -0.01 -11.67 1.41
N MET A 24 -0.12 -11.17 2.63
CA MET A 24 -1.43 -10.89 3.18
C MET A 24 -1.96 -9.79 2.28
N ASP A 25 -2.65 -10.19 1.22
CA ASP A 25 -3.40 -9.25 0.39
C ASP A 25 -4.31 -8.49 1.34
N VAL A 26 -3.99 -7.21 1.53
CA VAL A 26 -4.72 -6.35 2.45
C VAL A 26 -6.05 -6.06 1.77
N ASN A 27 -7.07 -6.79 2.20
CA ASN A 27 -8.37 -6.79 1.55
C ASN A 27 -9.36 -5.83 2.20
N SER A 28 -9.06 -5.36 3.42
CA SER A 28 -9.91 -4.42 4.15
C SER A 28 -9.14 -3.26 4.79
N PRO A 29 -9.81 -2.13 5.10
CA PRO A 29 -9.20 -1.07 5.89
C PRO A 29 -8.78 -1.52 7.29
N SER A 30 -9.46 -2.51 7.90
CA SER A 30 -9.01 -3.06 9.18
C SER A 30 -7.62 -3.70 9.06
N ASP A 31 -7.39 -4.49 8.01
CA ASP A 31 -6.08 -5.10 7.75
C ASP A 31 -5.03 -4.02 7.43
N TYR A 32 -5.44 -2.98 6.72
CA TYR A 32 -4.57 -1.85 6.36
C TYR A 32 -4.08 -1.09 7.60
N LEU A 33 -4.95 -0.88 8.58
CA LEU A 33 -4.60 -0.20 9.82
C LEU A 33 -3.64 -0.99 10.72
N MET A 34 -3.49 -2.31 10.48
CA MET A 34 -2.53 -3.16 11.18
C MET A 34 -1.12 -3.13 10.59
N LEU A 35 -0.94 -2.51 9.41
CA LEU A 35 0.35 -2.38 8.74
C LEU A 35 1.22 -1.28 9.35
N THR A 36 2.54 -1.36 9.13
CA THR A 36 3.42 -0.19 9.37
C THR A 36 3.09 0.93 8.38
N THR A 37 3.45 2.16 8.71
CA THR A 37 3.25 3.33 7.83
C THR A 37 3.89 3.10 6.45
N GLU A 38 5.09 2.53 6.39
CA GLU A 38 5.75 2.25 5.11
C GLU A 38 4.96 1.27 4.24
N GLN A 39 4.40 0.22 4.86
CA GLN A 39 3.55 -0.75 4.16
C GLN A 39 2.25 -0.10 3.69
N GLN A 40 1.60 0.70 4.54
CA GLN A 40 0.41 1.48 4.19
C GLN A 40 0.65 2.36 2.96
N GLU A 41 1.78 3.08 2.94
CA GLU A 41 2.18 3.92 1.83
C GLU A 41 2.44 3.12 0.54
N ILE A 42 3.01 1.92 0.62
CA ILE A 42 3.18 1.05 -0.55
C ILE A 42 1.83 0.70 -1.18
N TYR A 43 0.86 0.28 -0.36
CA TYR A 43 -0.49 -0.05 -0.82
C TYR A 43 -1.21 1.17 -1.41
N LEU A 44 -1.17 2.30 -0.69
CA LEU A 44 -1.82 3.52 -1.14
C LEU A 44 -1.17 4.05 -2.42
N ARG A 45 0.16 4.02 -2.54
CA ARG A 45 0.88 4.43 -3.76
C ARG A 45 0.46 3.60 -4.96
N ARG A 46 0.30 2.28 -4.81
CA ARG A 46 -0.19 1.41 -5.89
C ARG A 46 -1.60 1.82 -6.32
N TYR A 47 -2.48 2.06 -5.35
CA TYR A 47 -3.84 2.51 -5.61
C TYR A 47 -3.89 3.88 -6.30
N LEU A 48 -3.17 4.89 -5.79
CA LEU A 48 -3.14 6.24 -6.36
C LEU A 48 -2.54 6.25 -7.77
N LYS A 49 -1.50 5.44 -8.03
CA LYS A 49 -0.93 5.29 -9.38
C LYS A 49 -1.95 4.69 -10.36
N ALA A 50 -2.73 3.70 -9.92
CA ALA A 50 -3.78 3.10 -10.75
C ALA A 50 -4.97 4.06 -10.99
N ASN A 51 -5.13 5.08 -10.13
CA ASN A 51 -6.22 6.06 -10.18
C ASN A 51 -5.68 7.50 -10.29
N ALA A 52 -4.62 7.69 -11.08
CA ALA A 52 -3.82 8.93 -11.09
C ALA A 52 -4.63 10.18 -11.44
N GLU A 53 -5.60 10.09 -12.35
CA GLU A 53 -6.45 11.21 -12.74
C GLU A 53 -7.37 11.66 -11.57
N LEU A 54 -7.98 10.68 -10.89
CA LEU A 54 -8.82 10.96 -9.72
C LEU A 54 -7.97 11.53 -8.57
N ALA A 55 -6.77 10.99 -8.36
CA ALA A 55 -5.83 11.49 -7.37
C ALA A 55 -5.39 12.93 -7.67
N ALA A 56 -5.06 13.23 -8.94
CA ALA A 56 -4.69 14.57 -9.38
C ALA A 56 -5.84 15.57 -9.20
N THR A 57 -7.09 15.12 -9.34
CA THR A 57 -8.27 15.96 -9.13
C THR A 57 -8.54 16.20 -7.64
N CYS A 58 -8.53 15.14 -6.84
CA CYS A 58 -9.05 15.17 -5.47
C CYS A 58 -7.99 15.43 -4.40
N GLN A 59 -6.71 15.26 -4.73
CA GLN A 59 -5.57 15.49 -3.86
C GLN A 59 -4.33 16.03 -4.63
N PRO A 60 -4.45 17.09 -5.46
CA PRO A 60 -3.38 17.56 -6.35
C PRO A 60 -2.08 17.95 -5.64
N GLN A 61 -2.18 18.38 -4.38
CA GLN A 61 -1.07 18.91 -3.57
C GLN A 61 -0.71 18.00 -2.40
N TYR A 62 -1.21 16.76 -2.39
CA TYR A 62 -0.88 15.81 -1.33
C TYR A 62 0.33 15.00 -1.76
N ASP A 63 1.31 14.92 -0.86
CA ASP A 63 2.27 13.84 -0.91
C ASP A 63 1.65 12.54 -0.38
N LEU A 64 2.36 11.43 -0.58
CA LEU A 64 1.86 10.11 -0.23
C LEU A 64 1.56 9.97 1.27
N GLN A 65 2.40 10.58 2.11
CA GLN A 65 2.24 10.54 3.56
C GLN A 65 0.94 11.28 3.96
N ARG A 66 0.71 12.48 3.42
CA ARG A 66 -0.50 13.26 3.67
C ARG A 66 -1.75 12.55 3.16
N SER A 67 -1.67 11.88 2.01
CA SER A 67 -2.76 11.02 1.51
C SER A 67 -3.04 9.84 2.45
N ASN A 68 -2.00 9.21 3.02
CA ASN A 68 -2.15 8.14 3.99
C ASN A 68 -2.80 8.64 5.28
N ASP A 69 -2.28 9.72 5.84
CA ASP A 69 -2.82 10.34 7.05
C ASP A 69 -4.28 10.78 6.86
N TYR A 70 -4.62 11.28 5.67
CA TYR A 70 -6.00 11.59 5.31
C TYR A 70 -6.87 10.33 5.32
N PHE A 71 -6.44 9.25 4.66
CA PHE A 71 -7.20 8.00 4.63
C PHE A 71 -7.42 7.42 6.03
N VAL A 72 -6.37 7.39 6.86
CA VAL A 72 -6.43 6.89 8.25
C VAL A 72 -7.38 7.74 9.09
N ARG A 73 -7.35 9.08 8.96
CA ARG A 73 -8.34 9.93 9.63
C ARG A 73 -9.75 9.68 9.09
N TRP A 74 -9.90 9.57 7.78
CA TRP A 74 -11.20 9.37 7.14
C TRP A 74 -11.85 8.05 7.58
N ILE A 75 -11.09 6.94 7.65
CA ILE A 75 -11.63 5.65 8.07
C ILE A 75 -12.06 5.66 9.55
N ASN A 76 -11.35 6.41 10.41
CA ASN A 76 -11.74 6.58 11.81
C ASN A 76 -13.06 7.33 11.96
N HIS A 77 -13.38 8.26 11.04
CA HIS A 77 -14.68 8.95 11.01
C HIS A 77 -15.76 8.16 10.25
N ASN A 78 -15.38 7.11 9.51
CA ASN A 78 -16.26 6.28 8.68
C ASN A 78 -16.11 4.78 9.00
N PRO A 79 -16.35 4.35 10.25
CA PRO A 79 -16.06 2.99 10.70
C PRO A 79 -16.85 1.90 9.95
N GLN A 80 -17.96 2.24 9.28
CA GLN A 80 -18.71 1.34 8.41
C GLN A 80 -17.88 0.80 7.22
N PHE A 81 -16.76 1.45 6.90
CA PHE A 81 -15.83 1.00 5.85
C PHE A 81 -14.77 0.03 6.36
N LEU A 82 -14.59 -0.16 7.67
CA LEU A 82 -13.57 -1.04 8.24
C LEU A 82 -13.64 -2.48 7.71
N ARG A 83 -14.86 -2.95 7.41
CA ARG A 83 -15.14 -4.30 6.89
C ARG A 83 -15.36 -4.35 5.39
N ARG A 84 -15.19 -3.22 4.68
CA ARG A 84 -15.36 -3.15 3.22
C ARG A 84 -14.07 -3.52 2.51
N ASN A 85 -14.16 -3.72 1.20
CA ASN A 85 -12.97 -3.89 0.39
C ASN A 85 -12.09 -2.63 0.45
N LEU A 86 -10.78 -2.82 0.60
CA LEU A 86 -9.82 -1.72 0.74
C LEU A 86 -9.86 -0.75 -0.45
N THR A 87 -9.93 -1.26 -1.68
CA THR A 87 -10.02 -0.42 -2.90
C THR A 87 -11.28 0.44 -2.87
N SER A 88 -12.43 -0.12 -2.49
CA SER A 88 -13.67 0.67 -2.37
C SER A 88 -13.57 1.76 -1.30
N ALA A 89 -12.91 1.46 -0.17
CA ALA A 89 -12.67 2.45 0.88
C ALA A 89 -11.71 3.55 0.44
N PHE A 90 -10.62 3.20 -0.27
CA PHE A 90 -9.72 4.18 -0.86
C PHE A 90 -10.45 5.09 -1.85
N THR A 91 -11.28 4.53 -2.75
CA THR A 91 -12.08 5.33 -3.69
C THR A 91 -13.03 6.26 -2.95
N ALA A 92 -13.74 5.76 -1.94
CA ALA A 92 -14.68 6.58 -1.17
C ALA A 92 -13.97 7.73 -0.45
N ALA A 93 -12.84 7.46 0.21
CA ALA A 93 -12.04 8.48 0.89
C ALA A 93 -11.48 9.52 -0.10
N LEU A 94 -10.98 9.06 -1.24
CA LEU A 94 -10.43 9.95 -2.27
C LEU A 94 -11.53 10.84 -2.87
N MET A 95 -12.71 10.28 -3.15
CA MET A 95 -13.87 11.05 -3.61
C MET A 95 -14.37 12.05 -2.56
N ASP A 96 -14.27 11.70 -1.28
CA ASP A 96 -14.64 12.60 -0.18
C ASP A 96 -13.67 13.78 -0.07
N SER A 97 -12.38 13.56 -0.32
CA SER A 97 -11.39 14.64 -0.29
C SER A 97 -11.58 15.68 -1.39
N CYS A 98 -12.26 15.35 -2.49
CA CYS A 98 -12.60 16.34 -3.52
C CYS A 98 -13.71 17.29 -3.06
N LYS A 99 -14.58 16.89 -2.12
CA LYS A 99 -15.71 17.73 -1.67
C LYS A 99 -15.29 18.84 -0.70
N GLY A 100 -14.12 18.69 -0.09
CA GLY A 100 -13.55 19.67 0.85
C GLY A 100 -12.63 20.71 0.20
N GLN A 101 -12.51 20.69 -1.14
CA GLN A 101 -11.82 21.71 -1.94
C GLN A 101 -12.83 22.75 -2.43
#